data_AF-A0A921G404-F1
#
_entry.id   AF-A0A921G404-F1
#
_cell.length_a   1.000
_cell.length_b   1.000
_cell.length_c   1.000
_cell.angle_alpha   90.00
_cell.angle_beta   90.00
_cell.angle_gamma   90.00
#
_symmetry.space_group_name_H-M   'P 1'
#
loop_
_entity.id
_entity.type
_entity.pdbx_description
1 polymer ?
#
loop_
_entity_poly.entity_id
_entity_poly.type
_entity_poly.pdbx_seq_one_letter_code
_entity_poly.pdbx_strand_id
1 'polypeptide(L)'
;MEHTVYNTTLHLVEIEKVKPMGNIGTMTEVWLWEITMADKGNIYKGKAAVQNKKIHLPWMELQSATPLTEMIDACKRYMENH
;
A
#
# COMPACT_ATOMS: atom_id res chain seq x y z
N MET A 1 8.98 -12.12 -28.59
CA MET A 1 8.89 -11.36 -27.33
C MET A 1 8.74 -12.36 -26.21
N GLU A 2 9.49 -12.22 -25.13
CA GLU A 2 9.35 -13.10 -23.97
C GLU A 2 8.33 -12.52 -22.99
N HIS A 3 7.47 -13.38 -22.45
CA HIS A 3 6.48 -13.02 -21.44
C HIS A 3 6.83 -13.72 -20.12
N THR A 4 6.69 -13.02 -19.01
CA THR A 4 6.81 -13.60 -17.66
C THR A 4 5.48 -13.45 -16.93
N VAL A 5 4.99 -14.57 -16.38
CA VAL A 5 3.79 -14.61 -15.56
C VAL A 5 4.18 -14.59 -14.08
N TYR A 6 3.44 -13.83 -13.28
CA TYR A 6 3.53 -13.78 -11.83
C TYR A 6 2.19 -14.25 -11.25
N ASN A 7 2.22 -14.97 -10.13
CA ASN A 7 1.02 -15.19 -9.34
C ASN A 7 0.69 -13.88 -8.62
N THR A 8 -0.60 -13.54 -8.51
CA THR A 8 -1.01 -12.29 -7.88
C THR A 8 -2.02 -12.54 -6.76
N THR A 9 -1.86 -11.81 -5.66
CA THR A 9 -2.82 -11.76 -4.55
C THR A 9 -3.29 -10.33 -4.32
N LEU A 10 -4.54 -10.19 -3.87
CA LEU A 10 -5.13 -8.91 -3.51
C LEU A 10 -5.34 -8.87 -1.99
N HIS A 11 -4.87 -7.79 -1.36
CA HIS A 11 -5.07 -7.51 0.05
C HIS A 11 -5.83 -6.21 0.21
N LEU A 12 -6.96 -6.25 0.91
CA LEU A 12 -7.70 -5.06 1.31
C LEU A 12 -7.23 -4.65 2.69
N VAL A 13 -6.75 -3.41 2.83
CA VAL A 13 -6.15 -2.90 4.07
C VAL A 13 -6.75 -1.56 4.41
N GLU A 14 -7.31 -1.44 5.61
CA GLU A 14 -7.70 -0.16 6.19
C GLU A 14 -6.52 0.41 6.98
N ILE A 15 -6.18 1.67 6.71
CA ILE A 15 -5.13 2.39 7.44
C ILE A 15 -5.75 3.66 8.02
N GLU A 16 -5.67 3.77 9.34
CA GLU A 16 -6.11 4.94 10.09
C GLU A 16 -4.92 5.82 10.46
N LYS A 17 -5.09 7.14 10.32
CA LYS A 17 -4.14 8.17 10.75
C LYS A 17 -4.83 9.13 11.70
N VAL A 18 -4.41 9.12 12.96
CA VAL A 18 -4.92 10.04 13.98
C VAL A 18 -4.04 11.29 14.01
N LYS A 19 -4.60 12.45 13.66
CA LYS A 19 -3.94 13.77 13.69
C LYS A 19 -4.49 14.59 14.87
N PRO A 20 -3.63 15.21 15.71
CA PRO A 20 -4.10 16.14 16.73
C PRO A 20 -4.65 17.42 16.10
N MET A 21 -5.79 17.92 16.60
CA MET A 21 -6.40 19.20 16.21
C MET A 21 -6.26 20.23 17.34
N GLY A 22 -5.02 20.50 17.75
CA GLY A 22 -4.73 21.45 18.83
C GLY A 22 -5.50 21.12 20.12
N ASN A 23 -6.19 22.10 20.70
CA ASN A 23 -6.96 21.93 21.94
C ASN A 23 -8.38 21.34 21.72
N ILE A 24 -8.77 21.03 20.49
CA ILE A 24 -10.14 20.63 20.13
C ILE A 24 -10.31 19.10 20.13
N GLY A 25 -9.21 18.34 20.12
CA GLY A 25 -9.21 16.87 20.18
C GLY A 25 -8.35 16.24 19.09
N THR A 26 -8.76 15.06 18.61
CA THR A 26 -8.10 14.33 17.52
C THR A 26 -9.04 14.16 16.33
N MET A 27 -8.47 14.17 15.13
CA MET A 27 -9.16 13.82 13.89
C MET A 27 -8.58 12.52 13.36
N THR A 28 -9.44 11.53 13.09
CA THR A 28 -9.03 10.27 12.47
C THR A 28 -9.33 10.32 10.98
N GLU A 29 -8.30 10.09 10.17
CA GLU A 29 -8.39 9.95 8.73
C GLU A 29 -8.23 8.48 8.35
N VAL A 30 -9.18 7.92 7.60
CA VAL A 30 -9.21 6.49 7.25
C VAL A 30 -9.07 6.31 5.74
N TRP A 31 -8.14 5.46 5.31
CA TRP A 31 -7.89 5.14 3.91
C TRP A 31 -8.01 3.64 3.67
N LEU A 32 -8.82 3.25 2.70
CA LEU A 32 -9.00 1.87 2.26
C LEU A 32 -8.11 1.59 1.06
N TRP A 33 -7.04 0.83 1.27
CA TRP A 33 -6.06 0.46 0.26
C TRP A 33 -6.34 -0.93 -0.31
N GLU A 34 -6.27 -1.04 -1.64
CA GLU A 34 -6.21 -2.28 -2.39
C GLU A 34 -4.75 -2.53 -2.79
N ILE A 35 -4.08 -3.45 -2.09
CA ILE A 35 -2.69 -3.81 -2.36
C ILE A 35 -2.68 -5.06 -3.24
N THR A 36 -2.14 -4.94 -4.46
CA THR A 36 -1.87 -6.10 -5.31
C THR A 36 -0.42 -6.50 -5.15
N MET A 37 -0.20 -7.75 -4.74
CA MET A 37 1.12 -8.37 -4.68
C MET A 37 1.28 -9.29 -5.89
N ALA A 38 2.50 -9.37 -6.41
CA ALA A 38 2.88 -10.29 -7.47
C ALA A 38 4.18 -10.99 -7.07
N ASP A 39 4.19 -12.32 -7.11
CA ASP A 39 5.35 -13.12 -6.75
C ASP A 39 5.79 -14.07 -7.87
N LYS A 40 7.09 -14.31 -7.94
CA LYS A 40 7.72 -15.35 -8.77
C LYS A 40 8.96 -15.87 -8.05
N GLY A 41 8.76 -16.78 -7.10
CA GLY A 41 9.82 -17.37 -6.29
C GLY A 41 10.44 -16.34 -5.35
N ASN A 42 11.59 -15.77 -5.74
CA ASN A 42 12.34 -14.82 -4.91
C ASN A 42 12.10 -13.35 -5.27
N ILE A 43 11.31 -13.07 -6.31
CA ILE A 43 11.01 -11.70 -6.73
C ILE A 43 9.58 -11.38 -6.31
N TYR A 44 9.43 -10.34 -5.48
CA TYR A 44 8.15 -9.78 -5.09
C TYR A 44 7.99 -8.40 -5.69
N LYS A 45 6.78 -8.12 -6.20
CA LYS A 45 6.35 -6.82 -6.69
C LYS A 45 5.05 -6.44 -6.02
N GLY A 46 4.86 -5.15 -5.77
CA GLY A 46 3.64 -4.63 -5.18
C GLY A 46 3.19 -3.35 -5.86
N LYS A 47 1.87 -3.16 -5.95
CA LYS A 47 1.23 -1.88 -6.25
C LYS A 47 0.08 -1.67 -5.29
N ALA A 48 -0.37 -0.44 -5.11
CA ALA A 48 -1.54 -0.17 -4.29
C ALA A 48 -2.41 0.93 -4.90
N ALA A 49 -3.70 0.92 -4.59
CA ALA A 49 -4.61 2.01 -4.93
C ALA A 49 -5.56 2.26 -3.76
N VAL A 50 -6.02 3.49 -3.60
CA VAL A 50 -7.07 3.79 -2.60
C VAL A 50 -8.43 3.66 -3.27
N GLN A 51 -9.34 2.93 -2.65
CA GLN A 51 -10.71 2.82 -3.15
C GLN A 51 -11.34 4.21 -3.26
N ASN A 52 -12.05 4.45 -4.36
CA ASN A 52 -12.78 5.68 -4.63
C ASN A 52 -11.94 6.97 -4.68
N LYS A 53 -10.60 6.87 -4.78
CA LYS A 53 -9.70 8.01 -4.99
C LYS A 53 -8.78 7.74 -6.19
N LYS A 54 -8.31 8.81 -6.85
CA LYS A 54 -7.29 8.71 -7.92
C LYS A 54 -5.86 8.57 -7.37
N ILE A 55 -5.71 7.87 -6.25
CA ILE A 55 -4.44 7.66 -5.55
C ILE A 55 -3.93 6.27 -5.87
N HIS A 56 -2.71 6.20 -6.37
CA HIS A 56 -2.07 4.95 -6.76
C HIS A 56 -0.58 4.97 -6.40
N LEU A 57 -0.10 3.86 -5.87
CA LEU A 57 1.30 3.51 -5.80
C LEU A 57 1.60 2.59 -6.99
N PRO A 58 2.53 2.95 -7.89
CA PRO A 58 2.86 2.13 -9.04
C PRO A 58 3.52 0.82 -8.59
N TRP A 59 3.68 -0.10 -9.53
CA TRP A 59 4.44 -1.32 -9.29
C TRP A 59 5.87 -1.00 -8.84
N MET A 60 6.28 -1.57 -7.72
CA MET A 60 7.64 -1.51 -7.19
C MET A 60 8.13 -2.91 -6.82
N GLU A 61 9.43 -3.14 -6.95
CA GLU A 61 10.06 -4.35 -6.44
C GLU A 61 10.23 -4.26 -4.93
N LEU A 62 9.93 -5.35 -4.24
CA LEU A 62 9.94 -5.45 -2.78
C LEU A 62 11.12 -6.32 -2.39
N GLN A 63 11.90 -5.83 -1.44
CA GLN A 63 13.18 -6.42 -1.05
C GLN A 63 13.13 -6.99 0.39
N SER A 64 12.07 -6.69 1.14
CA SER A 64 11.87 -7.16 2.50
C SER A 64 11.57 -8.66 2.56
N ALA A 65 11.99 -9.30 3.66
CA ALA A 65 11.52 -10.63 4.04
C ALA A 65 10.00 -10.66 4.34
N THR A 66 9.37 -9.50 4.51
CA THR A 66 7.94 -9.30 4.71
C THR A 66 7.38 -8.31 3.67
N PRO A 67 7.19 -8.74 2.40
CA PRO A 67 6.81 -7.85 1.28
C PRO A 67 5.49 -7.09 1.50
N LEU A 68 4.48 -7.73 2.12
CA LEU A 68 3.21 -7.06 2.42
C LEU A 68 3.39 -5.91 3.41
N THR A 69 4.22 -6.09 4.44
CA THR A 69 4.53 -5.04 5.42
C THR A 69 5.23 -3.86 4.74
N GLU A 70 6.17 -4.13 3.83
CA GLU A 70 6.85 -3.10 3.04
C GLU A 70 5.85 -2.26 2.22
N MET A 71 4.86 -2.90 1.60
CA MET A 71 3.77 -2.20 0.88
C MET A 71 2.87 -1.39 1.81
N ILE A 72 2.50 -1.92 2.98
CA ILE A 72 1.72 -1.18 3.98
C ILE A 72 2.48 0.07 4.43
N ASP A 73 3.79 -0.03 4.64
CA ASP A 73 4.63 1.11 5.05
C ASP A 73 4.83 2.11 3.91
N ALA A 74 4.81 1.69 2.64
CA ALA A 74 4.74 2.59 1.50
C ALA A 74 3.41 3.38 1.47
N CYS A 75 2.28 2.71 1.74
CA CYS A 75 0.95 3.34 1.83
C CYS A 75 0.90 4.37 2.96
N LYS A 76 1.39 4.02 4.16
CA LYS A 76 1.51 4.95 5.30
C LYS A 76 2.35 6.17 4.93
N ARG A 77 3.53 5.98 4.34
CA ARG A 77 4.39 7.09 3.89
C ARG A 77 3.70 8.00 2.89
N TYR A 78 2.88 7.46 1.99
CA TYR A 78 2.08 8.27 1.09
C TYR A 78 1.06 9.12 1.85
N MET A 79 0.34 8.53 2.81
CA MET A 79 -0.60 9.24 3.72
C MET A 79 0.08 10.27 4.63
N GLU A 80 1.38 10.17 4.88
CA GLU A 80 2.12 11.18 5.62
C GLU A 80 2.42 12.43 4.79
N ASN A 81 2.61 12.25 3.48
CA ASN A 81 2.97 13.32 2.56
C ASN A 81 1.76 13.99 1.87
N HIS A 82 0.53 13.57 2.20
CA HIS A 82 -0.73 14.07 1.64
C HIS A 82 -1.77 14.26 2.75
#